data_AF-A0A328AUL1-F1
#
_entry.id   AF-A0A328AUL1-F1
#
_cell.length_a   1.000
_cell.length_b   1.000
_cell.length_c   1.000
_cell.angle_alpha   90.00
_cell.angle_beta   90.00
_cell.angle_gamma   90.00
#
_symmetry.space_group_name_H-M   'P 1'
#
loop_
_entity.id
_entity.type
_entity.pdbx_description
1 polymer ?
#
loop_
_entity_poly.entity_id
_entity_poly.type
_entity_poly.pdbx_seq_one_letter_code
_entity_poly.pdbx_strand_id
1 'polypeptide(L)' 'MDYEILGEPSTLRSGPARLRGSFSATPEVAEQAFRDGEGVLTLEGGTAFRITMLGHSAGSGVAYFEMRV' A
#
# COMPACT_ATOMS: atom_id res chain seq x y z
N MET A 1 -3.84 -16.83 -10.25
CA MET A 1 -2.97 -17.36 -9.17
C MET A 1 -3.16 -16.37 -8.05
N ASP A 2 -4.04 -16.70 -7.13
CA ASP A 2 -4.47 -15.77 -6.08
C ASP A 2 -3.50 -15.96 -4.91
N TYR A 3 -2.68 -14.96 -4.64
CA TYR A 3 -1.78 -14.97 -3.49
C TYR A 3 -2.42 -14.13 -2.40
N GLU A 4 -2.54 -14.70 -1.21
CA GLU A 4 -2.96 -14.00 -0.01
C GLU A 4 -1.71 -13.65 0.79
N ILE A 5 -1.53 -12.37 1.13
CA ILE A 5 -0.46 -11.96 2.05
C ILE A 5 -0.90 -12.36 3.45
N LEU A 6 -0.61 -13.61 3.81
CA LEU A 6 -0.71 -14.14 5.15
C LEU A 6 0.57 -13.76 5.92
N GLY A 7 0.57 -12.56 6.48
CA GLY A 7 1.66 -12.09 7.32
C GLY A 7 1.41 -10.67 7.77
N GLU A 8 1.66 -10.38 9.05
CA GLU A 8 1.63 -9.00 9.52
C GLU A 8 2.63 -8.17 8.68
N PRO A 9 2.19 -7.13 7.96
CA PRO A 9 3.06 -6.32 7.09
C PRO A 9 4.20 -5.62 7.85
N SER A 10 4.08 -5.55 9.18
CA SER A 10 5.13 -5.12 10.11
C SER A 10 6.41 -5.96 10.01
N THR A 11 6.33 -7.21 9.53
CA THR A 11 7.46 -8.14 9.41
C THR A 11 8.33 -7.94 8.17
N LEU A 12 7.87 -7.18 7.17
CA LEU A 12 8.68 -6.83 6.00
C LEU A 12 9.88 -5.97 6.45
N ARG A 13 11.10 -6.14 5.92
CA ARG A 13 12.25 -5.29 6.31
C ARG A 13 12.05 -3.86 5.82
N SER A 14 11.97 -2.88 6.73
CA SER A 14 11.94 -1.46 6.36
C SER A 14 13.34 -0.96 6.03
N GLY A 15 13.47 -0.23 4.92
CA GLY A 15 14.64 0.61 4.69
C GLY A 15 14.68 1.79 5.69
N PRO A 16 15.86 2.42 5.88
CA PRO A 16 16.14 3.32 7.01
C PRO A 16 15.30 4.61 7.12
N ALA A 17 14.43 4.91 6.15
CA ALA A 17 13.56 6.10 6.15
C ALA A 17 12.22 5.86 5.44
N ARG A 18 11.64 4.64 5.57
CA ARG A 18 10.35 4.32 4.95
C ARG A 18 9.24 4.29 6.00
N LEU A 19 8.31 5.24 5.93
CA LEU A 19 7.06 5.19 6.69
C LEU A 19 6.12 4.18 6.02
N ARG A 20 5.38 3.41 6.83
CA ARG A 20 4.39 2.44 6.32
C ARG A 20 2.99 2.87 6.66
N GLY A 21 2.06 2.57 5.76
CA GLY A 21 0.65 2.81 5.96
C GLY A 21 -0.22 1.82 5.19
N SER A 22 -1.51 1.97 5.37
CA SER A 22 -2.53 1.26 4.62
C SER A 22 -3.64 2.22 4.24
N PHE A 23 -4.33 1.95 3.14
CA PHE A 23 -5.58 2.63 2.81
C PHE A 23 -6.68 1.60 2.55
N SER A 24 -7.91 2.05 2.74
CA SER A 24 -9.12 1.29 2.43
C SER A 24 -9.76 1.83 1.15
N ALA A 25 -10.14 0.94 0.26
CA ALA A 25 -10.82 1.19 -1.00
C ALA A 25 -11.74 0.00 -1.33
N THR A 26 -12.32 -0.04 -2.53
CA THR A 26 -12.96 -1.28 -3.00
C THR A 26 -11.87 -2.33 -3.33
N PRO A 27 -12.20 -3.64 -3.31
CA PRO A 27 -11.22 -4.69 -3.64
C PRO A 27 -10.57 -4.50 -5.02
N GLU A 28 -11.34 -4.06 -6.02
CA GLU A 28 -10.87 -3.83 -7.38
C GLU A 28 -9.86 -2.68 -7.43
N VAL A 29 -10.09 -1.64 -6.62
CA VAL A 29 -9.19 -0.48 -6.52
C VAL A 29 -7.91 -0.85 -5.77
N ALA A 30 -8.02 -1.62 -4.68
CA ALA A 30 -6.87 -2.10 -3.93
C ALA A 30 -5.96 -3.00 -4.80
N GLU A 31 -6.58 -3.90 -5.57
CA GLU A 31 -5.88 -4.76 -6.53
C GLU A 31 -5.22 -3.94 -7.64
N GLN A 32 -5.94 -3.00 -8.25
CA GLN A 32 -5.39 -2.17 -9.32
C GLN A 32 -4.21 -1.33 -8.82
N ALA A 33 -4.34 -0.70 -7.65
CA ALA A 33 -3.25 0.06 -7.05
C ALA A 33 -2.01 -0.80 -6.82
N PHE A 34 -2.17 -2.03 -6.32
CA PHE A 34 -1.05 -2.94 -6.17
C PHE A 34 -0.40 -3.32 -7.51
N ARG A 35 -1.19 -3.59 -8.55
CA ARG A 35 -0.67 -3.88 -9.90
C ARG A 35 0.14 -2.72 -10.48
N ASP A 36 -0.27 -1.48 -10.19
CA ASP A 36 0.45 -0.28 -10.63
C ASP A 36 1.80 -0.13 -9.89
N GLY A 37 1.93 -0.71 -8.69
CA GLY A 37 3.16 -0.80 -7.91
C GLY A 37 3.59 0.50 -7.21
N GLU A 38 3.19 1.66 -7.76
CA GLU A 38 3.46 2.98 -7.20
C GLU A 38 2.23 3.89 -7.33
N GLY A 39 2.11 4.86 -6.43
CA GLY A 39 1.01 5.82 -6.43
C GLY A 39 1.37 7.16 -5.80
N VAL A 40 0.40 8.06 -5.79
CA VAL A 40 0.50 9.35 -5.09
C VAL A 40 -0.58 9.43 -4.03
N LEU A 41 -0.16 9.58 -2.78
CA LEU A 41 -1.06 9.86 -1.65
C LEU A 41 -1.11 11.36 -1.44
N THR A 42 -2.26 11.96 -1.76
CA THR A 42 -2.54 13.36 -1.45
C THR A 42 -3.26 13.42 -0.11
N LEU A 43 -2.63 14.07 0.89
CA LEU A 43 -3.24 14.33 2.17
C LEU A 43 -4.27 15.45 2.05
N GLU A 44 -5.19 15.54 3.01
CA GLU A 44 -6.24 16.56 3.05
C GLU A 44 -5.69 18.00 2.94
N GLY A 45 -4.51 18.26 3.52
CA GLY A 45 -3.81 19.55 3.42
C GLY A 45 -3.18 19.84 2.06
N GLY A 46 -3.36 18.99 1.05
CA GLY A 46 -2.84 19.14 -0.31
C GLY A 46 -1.42 18.63 -0.52
N THR A 47 -0.72 18.20 0.54
CA THR A 47 0.61 17.60 0.43
C THR A 47 0.53 16.24 -0.26
N ALA A 48 1.32 16.05 -1.31
CA ALA A 48 1.40 14.81 -2.06
C ALA A 48 2.68 14.03 -1.74
N PHE A 49 2.56 12.75 -1.45
CA PHE A 49 3.68 11.84 -1.22
C PHE A 49 3.66 10.71 -2.25
N ARG A 50 4.84 10.35 -2.75
CA ARG A 50 4.98 9.14 -3.58
C ARG A 50 4.98 7.92 -2.66
N ILE A 51 4.10 6.98 -2.97
CA ILE A 51 3.96 5.72 -2.24
C ILE A 51 4.34 4.56 -3.15
N THR A 52 4.90 3.52 -2.56
CA THR A 52 5.18 2.24 -3.20
C THR A 52 4.28 1.20 -2.57
N MET A 53 3.55 0.47 -3.41
CA MET A 53 2.60 -0.54 -2.95
C MET A 53 3.36 -1.80 -2.52
N LEU A 54 3.04 -2.29 -1.33
CA LEU A 54 3.68 -3.46 -0.73
C LEU A 54 2.84 -4.72 -0.88
N GLY A 55 1.52 -4.56 -0.92
CA GLY A 55 0.62 -5.70 -0.89
C GLY A 55 -0.84 -5.33 -0.77
N HIS A 56 -1.70 -6.25 -1.18
CA HIS A 56 -3.13 -6.27 -0.85
C HIS A 56 -3.55 -7.72 -0.60
N SER A 57 -4.71 -7.92 0.02
CA SER A 57 -5.32 -9.25 0.09
C SER A 57 -6.41 -9.35 -0.99
N ALA A 58 -6.46 -10.46 -1.73
CA ALA A 58 -7.51 -10.68 -2.73
C ALA A 58 -8.90 -10.65 -2.07
N GLY A 59 -9.83 -9.92 -2.67
CA GLY A 59 -11.17 -9.70 -2.10
C GLY A 59 -11.23 -8.74 -0.90
N SER A 60 -10.10 -8.23 -0.42
CA SER A 60 -10.04 -7.20 0.63
C SER A 60 -9.98 -5.81 0.02
N GLY A 61 -10.69 -4.87 0.64
CA GLY A 61 -10.57 -3.45 0.32
C GLY A 61 -9.30 -2.78 0.86
N VAL A 62 -8.37 -3.52 1.48
CA VAL A 62 -7.19 -2.94 2.13
C VAL A 62 -5.94 -3.19 1.32
N ALA A 63 -5.17 -2.12 1.08
CA ALA A 63 -3.84 -2.18 0.49
C ALA A 63 -2.81 -1.51 1.39
N TYR A 64 -1.59 -2.04 1.39
CA TYR A 64 -0.46 -1.61 2.19
C TYR A 64 0.59 -0.93 1.31
N PHE A 65 1.21 0.11 1.84
CA PHE A 65 2.21 0.89 1.13
C PHE A 65 3.34 1.33 2.05
N GLU A 66 4.43 1.74 1.43
CA GLU A 66 5.50 2.51 2.06
C GLU A 66 5.70 3.85 1.36
N MET A 67 6.16 4.85 2.10
CA MET A 67 6.49 6.18 1.58
C MET A 67 7.84 6.63 2.11
N ARG A 68 8.51 7.52 1.37
CA ARG A 68 9.74 8.20 1.81
C ARG A 68 9.39 9.60 2.26
N VAL A 69 9.95 10.01 3.40
CA VAL A 69 9.87 11.36 3.97
C VAL A 69 11.26 11.95 4.15
#